data_AF-A0AB37SV93-F1
#
_entry.id   AF-A0AB37SV93-F1
#
_cell.length_a   1.000
_cell.length_b   1.000
_cell.length_c   1.000
_cell.angle_alpha   90.00
_cell.angle_beta   90.00
_cell.angle_gamma   90.00
#
_symmetry.space_group_name_H-M   'P 1'
#
loop_
_entity.id
_entity.type
_entity.pdbx_description
1 polymer ?
#
loop_
_entity_poly.entity_id
_entity_poly.type
_entity_poly.pdbx_seq_one_letter_code
_entity_poly.pdbx_strand_id
1 'polypeptide(L)'
;MLETIRADALDCLQANLAVLADRHGEAGAHLSLGAPLRFDLEPGPRVAASLPYRLAAAHETLGLRVARRWDGIDGARLRALADEAGPLYVIADAHGLTWTPYAGRRHTEHTFLLSTSDTVVDAYHDETPWGPCRPGVWRLSPSELDAMLPTATALRFTAEPIAEQSDVLAVNAKAMADAVPAIDAYLAADHGDGLVLDIWLLGRSRLLHGAWLARYDRPSPEVDEHAKAWLTLASKSYVASRRSRTGAPGTAVLDDLGRLLHEDVAIAARLAARHTTRAAVLAVIQDVLRIDEPTVRAATTLRELPNYNSFGLVDIIERVETRLAVVLDDEDLTPQALQDIDSLCAIFARRVEG
;
A
#
# COMPACT_ATOMS: atom_id res chain seq x y z
N MET A 1 1.47 -2.35 -19.93
CA MET A 1 0.46 -2.61 -18.89
C MET A 1 1.10 -3.23 -17.65
N LEU A 2 1.79 -4.37 -17.75
CA LEU A 2 2.40 -4.99 -16.56
C LEU A 2 3.63 -4.25 -16.02
N GLU A 3 4.41 -3.60 -16.89
CA GLU A 3 5.64 -2.88 -16.51
C GLU A 3 5.40 -1.70 -15.55
N THR A 4 4.19 -1.13 -15.56
CA THR A 4 3.82 0.00 -14.68
C THR A 4 3.24 -0.45 -13.35
N ILE A 5 2.92 -1.74 -13.21
CA ILE A 5 2.41 -2.29 -11.96
C ILE A 5 3.58 -2.42 -10.98
N ARG A 6 3.40 -1.90 -9.75
CA ARG A 6 4.31 -2.14 -8.63
C ARG A 6 4.17 -3.55 -8.09
N ALA A 7 4.43 -4.52 -8.96
CA ALA A 7 4.24 -5.93 -8.70
C ALA A 7 5.05 -6.35 -7.47
N ASP A 8 6.25 -5.80 -7.27
CA ASP A 8 7.13 -5.97 -6.09
C ASP A 8 6.48 -5.61 -4.74
N ALA A 9 5.45 -4.76 -4.74
CA ALA A 9 4.75 -4.30 -3.54
C ALA A 9 3.40 -4.99 -3.29
N LEU A 10 3.00 -5.96 -4.13
CA LEU A 10 1.66 -6.56 -4.11
C LEU A 10 1.71 -8.07 -3.92
N ASP A 11 0.87 -8.63 -3.05
CA ASP A 11 0.69 -10.09 -2.99
C ASP A 11 -0.01 -10.65 -4.26
N CYS A 12 -0.15 -11.98 -4.36
CA CYS A 12 -0.74 -12.61 -5.54
C CYS A 12 -2.18 -12.18 -5.79
N LEU A 13 -2.96 -11.87 -4.75
CA LEU A 13 -4.34 -11.42 -4.88
C LEU A 13 -4.37 -9.98 -5.42
N GLN A 14 -3.59 -9.09 -4.80
CA GLN A 14 -3.53 -7.68 -5.13
C GLN A 14 -2.91 -7.42 -6.51
N ALA A 15 -1.89 -8.18 -6.91
CA ALA A 15 -1.18 -7.96 -8.17
C ALA A 15 -2.11 -8.02 -9.39
N ASN A 16 -3.02 -8.99 -9.43
CA ASN A 16 -3.96 -9.13 -10.54
C ASN A 16 -5.16 -8.17 -10.43
N LEU A 17 -5.54 -7.75 -9.21
CA LEU A 17 -6.50 -6.64 -9.01
C LEU A 17 -5.91 -5.31 -9.51
N ALA A 18 -4.61 -5.09 -9.34
CA ALA A 18 -3.92 -3.90 -9.81
C ALA A 18 -4.00 -3.74 -11.33
N VAL A 19 -3.85 -4.84 -12.08
CA VAL A 19 -4.03 -4.83 -13.55
C VAL A 19 -5.46 -4.45 -13.94
N LEU A 20 -6.47 -4.95 -13.22
CA LEU A 20 -7.86 -4.58 -13.47
C LEU A 20 -8.11 -3.10 -13.14
N ALA A 21 -7.56 -2.60 -12.03
CA ALA A 21 -7.69 -1.21 -11.61
C ALA A 21 -7.14 -0.25 -12.68
N ASP A 22 -5.92 -0.48 -13.14
CA ASP A 22 -5.27 0.36 -14.15
C ASP A 22 -5.96 0.26 -15.53
N ARG A 23 -6.65 -0.85 -15.81
CA ARG A 23 -7.44 -1.01 -17.05
C ARG A 23 -8.76 -0.22 -17.00
N HIS A 24 -9.39 -0.13 -15.82
CA HIS A 24 -10.66 0.57 -15.65
C HIS A 24 -10.49 2.07 -15.36
N GLY A 25 -9.40 2.43 -14.68
CA GLY A 25 -9.04 3.81 -14.35
C GLY A 25 -7.87 4.31 -15.21
N GLU A 26 -7.05 5.16 -14.59
CA GLU A 26 -5.81 5.66 -15.16
C GLU A 26 -4.61 4.79 -14.75
N ALA A 27 -3.49 4.97 -15.46
CA ALA A 27 -2.25 4.29 -15.11
C ALA A 27 -1.82 4.65 -13.66
N GLY A 28 -1.49 3.62 -12.88
CA GLY A 28 -1.13 3.77 -11.46
C GLY A 28 -2.31 3.90 -10.51
N ALA A 29 -3.56 3.75 -10.97
CA ALA A 29 -4.74 3.71 -10.10
C ALA A 29 -4.61 2.65 -8.99
N HIS A 30 -3.96 1.52 -9.29
CA HIS A 30 -3.69 0.45 -8.33
C HIS A 30 -2.90 0.89 -7.10
N LEU A 31 -2.12 1.97 -7.17
CA LEU A 31 -1.35 2.47 -6.02
C LEU A 31 -2.27 2.93 -4.89
N SER A 32 -3.56 3.19 -5.15
CA SER A 32 -4.56 3.48 -4.11
C SER A 32 -4.76 2.32 -3.13
N LEU A 33 -4.40 1.08 -3.50
CA LEU A 33 -4.33 -0.05 -2.55
C LEU A 33 -3.32 0.18 -1.41
N GLY A 34 -2.35 1.08 -1.59
CA GLY A 34 -1.39 1.49 -0.57
C GLY A 34 -1.86 2.64 0.30
N ALA A 35 -3.04 3.23 0.03
CA ALA A 35 -3.52 4.36 0.80
C ALA A 35 -3.74 4.01 2.28
N PRO A 36 -4.42 2.90 2.63
CA PRO A 36 -4.59 2.50 4.01
C PRO A 36 -3.29 1.92 4.59
N LEU A 37 -2.85 2.45 5.73
CA LEU A 37 -1.82 1.87 6.58
C LEU A 37 -2.50 1.29 7.82
N ARG A 38 -2.65 -0.04 7.86
CA ARG A 38 -3.40 -0.77 8.89
C ARG A 38 -2.60 -1.96 9.43
N PHE A 39 -2.95 -2.41 10.63
CA PHE A 39 -2.52 -3.68 11.21
C PHE A 39 -3.77 -4.50 11.57
N ASP A 40 -4.31 -5.18 10.57
CA ASP A 40 -5.51 -6.00 10.71
C ASP A 40 -5.12 -7.48 10.82
N LEU A 41 -5.83 -8.21 11.68
CA LEU A 41 -5.61 -9.63 11.94
C LEU A 41 -6.82 -10.46 11.52
N GLU A 42 -6.56 -11.67 11.04
CA GLU A 42 -7.55 -12.73 10.84
C GLU A 42 -7.72 -13.54 12.15
N PRO A 43 -8.68 -14.47 12.24
CA PRO A 43 -8.74 -15.39 13.37
C PRO A 43 -7.41 -16.14 13.59
N GLY A 44 -6.79 -15.94 14.75
CA GLY A 44 -5.44 -16.40 15.08
C GLY A 44 -4.39 -15.29 14.96
N PRO A 45 -3.11 -15.54 15.26
CA PRO A 45 -2.07 -14.52 15.15
C PRO A 45 -1.58 -14.44 13.70
N ARG A 46 -2.47 -14.01 12.78
CA ARG A 46 -2.17 -13.90 11.35
C ARG A 46 -2.59 -12.56 10.78
N VAL A 47 -1.69 -11.93 10.04
CA VAL A 47 -1.99 -10.68 9.32
C VAL A 47 -3.06 -10.92 8.25
N ALA A 48 -3.99 -9.98 8.13
CA ALA A 48 -5.10 -10.09 7.20
C ALA A 48 -4.66 -10.01 5.73
N ALA A 49 -4.91 -11.10 5.02
CA ALA A 49 -4.63 -11.24 3.59
C ALA A 49 -5.55 -12.28 2.92
N SER A 50 -6.68 -12.63 3.54
CA SER A 50 -7.64 -13.54 2.92
C SER A 50 -8.24 -12.94 1.65
N LEU A 51 -8.75 -13.80 0.76
CA LEU A 51 -9.47 -13.35 -0.43
C LEU A 51 -10.62 -12.37 -0.08
N PRO A 52 -11.54 -12.66 0.86
CA PRO A 52 -12.57 -11.69 1.25
C PRO A 52 -12.00 -10.35 1.70
N TYR A 53 -10.92 -10.35 2.49
CA TYR A 53 -10.27 -9.13 2.94
C TYR A 53 -9.69 -8.31 1.79
N ARG A 54 -8.94 -8.95 0.87
CA ARG A 54 -8.35 -8.28 -0.30
C ARG A 54 -9.42 -7.76 -1.28
N LEU A 55 -10.51 -8.49 -1.46
CA LEU A 55 -11.65 -8.05 -2.27
C LEU A 55 -12.36 -6.84 -1.65
N ALA A 56 -12.56 -6.83 -0.33
CA ALA A 56 -13.13 -5.69 0.38
C ALA A 56 -12.24 -4.45 0.25
N ALA A 57 -10.92 -4.60 0.44
CA ALA A 57 -9.96 -3.52 0.27
C ALA A 57 -9.93 -2.98 -1.17
N ALA A 58 -9.97 -3.84 -2.18
CA ALA A 58 -10.04 -3.42 -3.58
C ALA A 58 -11.35 -2.70 -3.92
N HIS A 59 -12.46 -3.08 -3.31
CA HIS A 59 -13.71 -2.34 -3.47
C HIS A 59 -13.62 -0.95 -2.82
N GLU A 60 -13.12 -0.86 -1.58
CA GLU A 60 -12.99 0.41 -0.82
C GLU A 60 -12.04 1.40 -1.50
N THR A 61 -10.90 0.92 -2.01
CA THR A 61 -9.80 1.77 -2.49
C THR A 61 -9.68 1.88 -4.01
N LEU A 62 -10.27 0.95 -4.76
CA LEU A 62 -10.23 0.94 -6.23
C LEU A 62 -11.62 0.96 -6.88
N GLY A 63 -12.70 0.89 -6.09
CA GLY A 63 -14.06 0.78 -6.62
C GLY A 63 -14.31 -0.53 -7.36
N LEU A 64 -13.41 -1.52 -7.23
CA LEU A 64 -13.54 -2.81 -7.91
C LEU A 64 -14.48 -3.72 -7.12
N ARG A 65 -15.71 -3.87 -7.62
CA ARG A 65 -16.72 -4.74 -7.02
C ARG A 65 -16.91 -6.01 -7.82
N VAL A 66 -17.03 -7.15 -7.14
CA VAL A 66 -17.41 -8.43 -7.76
C VAL A 66 -18.87 -8.32 -8.24
N ALA A 67 -19.07 -8.35 -9.57
CA ALA A 67 -20.37 -8.31 -10.21
C ALA A 67 -20.98 -9.72 -10.38
N ARG A 68 -20.13 -10.71 -10.60
CA ARG A 68 -20.47 -12.13 -10.75
C ARG A 68 -19.36 -13.01 -10.20
N ARG A 69 -19.74 -14.15 -9.63
CA ARG A 69 -18.86 -15.20 -9.13
C ARG A 69 -19.36 -16.55 -9.65
N TRP A 70 -18.43 -17.37 -10.12
CA TRP A 70 -18.65 -18.76 -10.51
C TRP A 70 -17.65 -19.64 -9.79
N ASP A 71 -18.14 -20.65 -9.07
CA ASP A 71 -17.33 -21.57 -8.28
C ASP A 71 -17.32 -22.96 -8.92
N GLY A 72 -16.22 -23.69 -8.76
CA GLY A 72 -16.11 -25.10 -9.17
C GLY A 72 -16.21 -25.31 -10.69
N ILE A 73 -15.75 -24.34 -11.49
CA ILE A 73 -15.78 -24.43 -12.95
C ILE A 73 -14.47 -25.00 -13.48
N ASP A 74 -14.53 -25.79 -14.56
CA ASP A 74 -13.35 -26.30 -15.26
C ASP A 74 -12.82 -25.29 -16.29
N GLY A 75 -11.66 -25.60 -16.88
CA GLY A 75 -11.04 -24.75 -17.90
C GLY A 75 -11.94 -24.52 -19.13
N ALA A 76 -12.68 -25.53 -19.58
CA ALA A 76 -13.56 -25.39 -20.74
C ALA A 76 -14.68 -24.38 -20.48
N ARG A 77 -15.33 -24.45 -19.31
CA ARG A 77 -16.35 -23.49 -18.91
C ARG A 77 -15.74 -22.11 -18.65
N LEU A 78 -14.55 -22.05 -18.07
CA LEU A 78 -13.84 -20.79 -17.84
C LEU A 78 -13.55 -20.04 -19.15
N ARG A 79 -13.11 -20.72 -20.20
CA ARG A 79 -12.91 -20.11 -21.53
C ARG A 79 -14.19 -19.58 -22.12
N ALA A 80 -15.25 -20.40 -22.09
CA ALA A 80 -16.56 -19.97 -22.58
C ALA A 80 -17.05 -18.72 -21.83
N LEU A 81 -16.87 -18.66 -20.51
CA LEU A 81 -17.19 -17.48 -19.71
C LEU A 81 -16.35 -16.25 -20.09
N ALA A 82 -15.07 -16.42 -20.41
CA ALA A 82 -14.23 -15.30 -20.84
C ALA A 82 -14.69 -14.71 -22.18
N ASP A 83 -15.16 -15.55 -23.11
CA ASP A 83 -15.76 -15.10 -24.37
C ASP A 83 -17.13 -14.42 -24.16
N GLU A 84 -17.95 -14.94 -23.24
CA GLU A 84 -19.29 -14.42 -22.94
C GLU A 84 -19.26 -13.10 -22.13
N ALA A 85 -18.37 -13.03 -21.14
CA ALA A 85 -18.43 -12.03 -20.07
C ALA A 85 -17.25 -11.06 -20.05
N GLY A 86 -16.24 -11.29 -20.90
CA GLY A 86 -14.99 -10.53 -20.93
C GLY A 86 -13.96 -11.05 -19.91
N PRO A 87 -12.94 -10.22 -19.58
CA PRO A 87 -11.85 -10.62 -18.70
C PRO A 87 -12.34 -11.14 -17.34
N LEU A 88 -11.75 -12.25 -16.90
CA LEU A 88 -12.07 -12.89 -15.63
C LEU A 88 -10.87 -12.83 -14.69
N TYR A 89 -11.13 -12.55 -13.42
CA TYR A 89 -10.18 -12.78 -12.34
C TYR A 89 -10.36 -14.20 -11.84
N VAL A 90 -9.33 -15.02 -11.95
CA VAL A 90 -9.39 -16.46 -11.73
C VAL A 90 -8.58 -16.83 -10.51
N ILE A 91 -9.13 -17.76 -9.73
CA ILE A 91 -8.51 -18.33 -8.54
C ILE A 91 -8.46 -19.83 -8.77
N ALA A 92 -7.26 -20.40 -8.73
CA ALA A 92 -7.03 -21.82 -8.99
C ALA A 92 -5.82 -22.32 -8.18
N ASP A 93 -5.60 -23.62 -8.23
CA ASP A 93 -4.44 -24.25 -7.61
C ASP A 93 -3.19 -24.07 -8.48
N ALA A 94 -2.18 -23.37 -7.93
CA ALA A 94 -0.90 -23.12 -8.57
C ALA A 94 -0.17 -24.38 -9.00
N HIS A 95 -0.46 -25.53 -8.38
CA HIS A 95 0.12 -26.81 -8.75
C HIS A 95 -0.14 -27.17 -10.23
N GLY A 96 -1.28 -26.76 -10.78
CA GLY A 96 -1.63 -26.97 -12.19
C GLY A 96 -1.11 -25.89 -13.14
N LEU A 97 -0.66 -24.74 -12.62
CA LEU A 97 -0.36 -23.54 -13.42
C LEU A 97 1.08 -23.57 -13.93
N THR A 98 1.29 -24.11 -15.13
CA THR A 98 2.59 -24.38 -15.77
C THR A 98 3.50 -23.16 -15.96
N TRP A 99 2.94 -21.94 -15.95
CA TRP A 99 3.75 -20.71 -16.00
C TRP A 99 4.31 -20.29 -14.63
N THR A 100 3.86 -20.91 -13.55
CA THR A 100 4.33 -20.62 -12.18
C THR A 100 5.36 -21.66 -11.72
N PRO A 101 6.31 -21.28 -10.85
CA PRO A 101 7.29 -22.21 -10.28
C PRO A 101 6.69 -23.24 -9.30
N TYR A 102 5.40 -23.09 -8.94
CA TYR A 102 4.68 -24.04 -8.09
C TYR A 102 4.18 -25.29 -8.86
N ALA A 103 4.16 -25.24 -10.19
CA ALA A 103 3.63 -26.29 -11.04
C ALA A 103 4.25 -27.66 -10.74
N GLY A 104 3.44 -28.65 -10.39
CA GLY A 104 3.90 -29.99 -10.02
C GLY A 104 4.69 -30.06 -8.71
N ARG A 105 4.77 -28.98 -7.92
CA ARG A 105 5.60 -28.87 -6.71
C ARG A 105 4.79 -28.61 -5.45
N ARG A 106 3.85 -27.68 -5.49
CA ARG A 106 3.10 -27.24 -4.30
C ARG A 106 1.67 -26.88 -4.66
N HIS A 107 0.75 -27.47 -3.91
CA HIS A 107 -0.63 -27.01 -3.86
C HIS A 107 -0.70 -25.70 -3.09
N THR A 108 -1.19 -24.65 -3.74
CA THR A 108 -1.47 -23.37 -3.12
C THR A 108 -2.47 -22.61 -3.98
N GLU A 109 -3.37 -21.87 -3.36
CA GLU A 109 -4.23 -20.97 -4.10
C GLU A 109 -3.38 -19.87 -4.77
N HIS A 110 -3.69 -19.56 -6.02
CA HIS A 110 -3.05 -18.51 -6.79
C HIS A 110 -4.08 -17.83 -7.68
N THR A 111 -3.83 -16.56 -8.00
CA THR A 111 -4.73 -15.80 -8.87
C THR A 111 -4.04 -15.33 -10.13
N PHE A 112 -4.83 -15.13 -11.17
CA PHE A 112 -4.40 -14.58 -12.45
C PHE A 112 -5.62 -13.99 -13.16
N LEU A 113 -5.40 -13.29 -14.27
CA LEU A 113 -6.47 -12.85 -15.17
C LEU A 113 -6.52 -13.73 -16.41
N LEU A 114 -7.71 -14.20 -16.76
CA LEU A 114 -7.99 -14.73 -18.10
C LEU A 114 -8.56 -13.57 -18.92
N SER A 115 -7.70 -12.91 -19.72
CA SER A 115 -8.06 -11.68 -20.44
C SER A 115 -8.89 -11.93 -21.70
N THR A 116 -8.72 -13.09 -22.30
CA THR A 116 -9.47 -13.70 -23.42
C THR A 116 -9.49 -15.21 -23.18
N SER A 117 -10.26 -15.97 -23.94
CA SER A 117 -10.36 -17.44 -23.80
C SER A 117 -9.04 -18.22 -23.95
N ASP A 118 -7.97 -17.60 -24.41
CA ASP A 118 -6.66 -18.23 -24.61
C ASP A 118 -5.49 -17.46 -23.95
N THR A 119 -5.73 -16.29 -23.37
CA THR A 119 -4.66 -15.40 -22.90
C THR A 119 -4.73 -15.16 -21.41
N VAL A 120 -3.75 -15.73 -20.71
CA VAL A 120 -3.49 -15.53 -19.28
C VAL A 120 -2.59 -14.32 -19.09
N VAL A 121 -2.94 -13.48 -18.13
CA VAL A 121 -2.12 -12.39 -17.61
C VAL A 121 -1.92 -12.62 -16.12
N ASP A 122 -0.69 -12.65 -15.66
CA ASP A 122 -0.36 -12.80 -14.25
C ASP A 122 0.64 -11.71 -13.88
N ALA A 123 0.27 -10.85 -12.95
CA ALA A 123 1.12 -9.76 -12.48
C ALA A 123 1.94 -10.14 -11.24
N TYR A 124 1.86 -11.39 -10.77
CA TYR A 124 2.53 -11.78 -9.55
C TYR A 124 4.06 -11.75 -9.69
N HIS A 125 4.70 -11.14 -8.70
CA HIS A 125 6.14 -11.08 -8.56
C HIS A 125 6.54 -11.65 -7.20
N ASP A 126 7.40 -12.67 -7.21
CA ASP A 126 7.92 -13.31 -6.00
C ASP A 126 9.19 -14.12 -6.27
N GLU A 127 9.94 -14.40 -5.21
CA GLU A 127 11.07 -15.32 -5.20
C GLU A 127 10.70 -16.59 -4.44
N THR A 128 10.71 -17.73 -5.13
CA THR A 128 10.37 -19.03 -4.51
C THR A 128 11.56 -19.98 -4.51
N PRO A 129 11.57 -21.03 -3.68
CA PRO A 129 12.61 -22.06 -3.71
C PRO A 129 12.75 -22.81 -5.04
N TRP A 130 11.73 -22.75 -5.91
CA TRP A 130 11.70 -23.45 -7.21
C TRP A 130 12.00 -22.54 -8.39
N GLY A 131 12.25 -21.25 -8.14
CA GLY A 131 12.46 -20.24 -9.15
C GLY A 131 11.55 -19.03 -8.97
N PRO A 132 11.77 -17.99 -9.78
CA PRO A 132 11.03 -16.75 -9.66
C PRO A 132 9.60 -16.85 -10.22
N CYS A 133 8.65 -16.20 -9.56
CA CYS A 133 7.41 -15.73 -10.20
C CYS A 133 7.68 -14.38 -10.83
N ARG A 134 7.30 -14.19 -12.09
CA ARG A 134 7.47 -12.92 -12.81
C ARG A 134 6.18 -12.52 -13.50
N PRO A 135 5.86 -11.21 -13.51
CA PRO A 135 4.75 -10.69 -14.30
C PRO A 135 4.89 -11.10 -15.76
N GLY A 136 3.82 -11.56 -16.39
CA GLY A 136 3.86 -12.01 -17.77
C GLY A 136 2.49 -12.18 -18.42
N VAL A 137 2.54 -12.53 -19.69
CA VAL A 137 1.38 -12.86 -20.52
C VAL A 137 1.67 -14.15 -21.25
N TRP A 138 0.76 -15.11 -21.16
CA TRP A 138 0.89 -16.43 -21.76
C TRP A 138 -0.32 -16.70 -22.65
N ARG A 139 -0.05 -17.17 -23.86
CA ARG A 139 -1.08 -17.74 -24.74
C ARG A 139 -1.07 -19.24 -24.60
N LEU A 140 -2.22 -19.81 -24.27
CA LEU A 140 -2.39 -21.23 -24.04
C LEU A 140 -3.38 -21.78 -25.05
N SER A 141 -3.11 -22.98 -25.56
CA SER A 141 -4.12 -23.70 -26.34
C SER A 141 -5.32 -24.05 -25.46
N PRO A 142 -6.52 -24.19 -26.04
CA PRO A 142 -7.70 -24.68 -25.34
C PRO A 142 -7.43 -25.95 -24.51
N SER A 143 -6.74 -26.93 -25.10
CA SER A 143 -6.42 -28.19 -24.42
C SER A 143 -5.46 -28.02 -23.25
N GLU A 144 -4.50 -27.10 -23.33
CA GLU A 144 -3.59 -26.82 -22.22
C GLU A 144 -4.36 -26.21 -21.05
N LEU A 145 -5.17 -25.17 -21.30
CA LEU A 145 -5.93 -24.53 -20.24
C LEU A 145 -6.94 -25.48 -19.59
N ASP A 146 -7.65 -26.28 -20.39
CA ASP A 146 -8.64 -27.25 -19.92
C ASP A 146 -7.98 -28.33 -19.04
N ALA A 147 -6.78 -28.81 -19.40
CA ALA A 147 -6.04 -29.79 -18.61
C ALA A 147 -5.45 -29.22 -17.32
N MET A 148 -5.08 -27.94 -17.32
CA MET A 148 -4.45 -27.27 -16.17
C MET A 148 -5.46 -26.90 -15.07
N LEU A 149 -6.73 -26.74 -15.43
CA LEU A 149 -7.77 -26.20 -14.55
C LEU A 149 -8.94 -27.19 -14.39
N PRO A 150 -8.75 -28.27 -13.60
CA PRO A 150 -9.85 -29.20 -13.29
C PRO A 150 -10.95 -28.54 -12.45
N THR A 151 -10.60 -27.50 -11.68
CA THR A 151 -11.53 -26.69 -10.90
C THR A 151 -10.93 -25.31 -10.66
N ALA A 152 -11.76 -24.27 -10.72
CA ALA A 152 -11.40 -22.89 -10.47
C ALA A 152 -12.60 -22.09 -9.95
N THR A 153 -12.30 -20.95 -9.34
CA THR A 153 -13.27 -19.88 -9.12
C THR A 153 -12.99 -18.75 -10.10
N ALA A 154 -14.02 -18.22 -10.77
CA ALA A 154 -13.92 -17.03 -11.60
C ALA A 154 -14.78 -15.89 -11.03
N LEU A 155 -14.22 -14.69 -11.07
CA LEU A 155 -14.87 -13.46 -10.67
C LEU A 155 -14.88 -12.50 -11.86
N ARG A 156 -16.03 -11.87 -12.11
CA ARG A 156 -16.12 -10.70 -12.99
C ARG A 156 -16.26 -9.45 -12.14
N PHE A 157 -15.40 -8.46 -12.40
CA PHE A 157 -15.45 -7.18 -11.73
C PHE A 157 -16.22 -6.13 -12.52
N THR A 158 -16.73 -5.14 -11.81
CA THR A 158 -17.12 -3.84 -12.33
C THR A 158 -16.40 -2.77 -11.53
N ALA A 159 -16.10 -1.64 -12.15
CA ALA A 159 -15.57 -0.47 -11.47
C ALA A 159 -16.71 0.49 -11.11
N GLU A 160 -16.64 1.07 -9.93
CA GLU A 160 -17.53 2.10 -9.43
C GLU A 160 -16.73 3.35 -9.05
N PRO A 161 -17.28 4.56 -9.20
CA PRO A 161 -16.60 5.78 -8.76
C PRO A 161 -16.34 5.74 -7.25
N ILE A 162 -15.14 6.16 -6.84
CA ILE A 162 -14.74 6.26 -5.45
C ILE A 162 -14.86 7.71 -5.02
N ALA A 163 -15.42 7.94 -3.83
CA ALA A 163 -15.38 9.27 -3.24
C ALA A 163 -13.95 9.66 -2.89
N GLU A 164 -13.59 10.91 -3.15
CA GLU A 164 -12.29 11.45 -2.74
C GLU A 164 -12.17 11.41 -1.20
N GLN A 165 -11.10 10.80 -0.70
CA GLN A 165 -10.84 10.70 0.74
C GLN A 165 -9.92 11.85 1.18
N SER A 166 -10.50 12.90 1.78
CA SER A 166 -9.77 14.13 2.10
C SER A 166 -8.85 14.07 3.33
N ASP A 167 -8.71 12.92 4.02
CA ASP A 167 -7.92 12.83 5.26
C ASP A 167 -7.31 11.44 5.55
N VAL A 168 -6.82 10.76 4.51
CA VAL A 168 -6.28 9.40 4.62
C VAL A 168 -5.16 9.28 5.67
N LEU A 169 -4.30 10.31 5.80
CA LEU A 169 -3.18 10.26 6.73
C LEU A 169 -3.62 10.33 8.20
N ALA A 170 -4.59 11.16 8.55
CA ALA A 170 -5.13 11.19 9.91
C ALA A 170 -5.88 9.90 10.24
N VAL A 171 -6.62 9.34 9.28
CA VAL A 171 -7.28 8.03 9.42
C VAL A 171 -6.24 6.93 9.68
N ASN A 172 -5.14 6.91 8.95
CA ASN A 172 -4.05 5.95 9.15
C ASN A 172 -3.39 6.11 10.53
N ALA A 173 -3.07 7.34 10.94
CA ALA A 173 -2.48 7.59 12.26
C ALA A 173 -3.38 7.09 13.38
N LYS A 174 -4.69 7.37 13.30
CA LYS A 174 -5.67 6.85 14.25
C LYS A 174 -5.74 5.33 14.23
N ALA A 175 -5.87 4.72 13.05
CA ALA A 175 -5.97 3.27 12.92
C ALA A 175 -4.75 2.55 13.50
N MET A 176 -3.54 3.06 13.25
CA MET A 176 -2.31 2.50 13.80
C MET A 176 -2.20 2.70 15.32
N ALA A 177 -2.59 3.86 15.84
CA ALA A 177 -2.63 4.09 17.29
C ALA A 177 -3.62 3.15 17.99
N ASP A 178 -4.82 2.97 17.41
CA ASP A 178 -5.84 2.05 17.93
C ASP A 178 -5.40 0.57 17.84
N ALA A 179 -4.47 0.25 16.93
CA ALA A 179 -3.95 -1.11 16.73
C ALA A 179 -2.85 -1.54 17.72
N VAL A 180 -2.31 -0.63 18.55
CA VAL A 180 -1.21 -0.95 19.50
C VAL A 180 -1.53 -2.17 20.38
N PRO A 181 -2.71 -2.29 21.02
CA PRO A 181 -3.03 -3.48 21.81
C PRO A 181 -3.05 -4.78 20.98
N ALA A 182 -3.47 -4.70 19.72
CA ALA A 182 -3.48 -5.86 18.82
C ALA A 182 -2.06 -6.23 18.35
N ILE A 183 -1.20 -5.23 18.15
CA ILE A 183 0.24 -5.42 17.88
C ILE A 183 0.90 -6.15 19.04
N ASP A 184 0.69 -5.70 20.27
CA ASP A 184 1.29 -6.31 21.47
C ASP A 184 0.79 -7.74 21.68
N ALA A 185 -0.52 -7.96 21.52
CA ALA A 185 -1.12 -9.29 21.59
C ALA A 185 -0.60 -10.22 20.48
N TYR A 186 -0.44 -9.69 19.27
CA TYR A 186 0.17 -10.41 18.16
C TYR A 186 1.60 -10.78 18.52
N LEU A 187 2.47 -9.86 18.94
CA LEU A 187 3.88 -10.15 19.27
C LEU A 187 4.06 -11.20 20.38
N ALA A 188 3.10 -11.30 21.30
CA ALA A 188 3.12 -12.29 22.39
C ALA A 188 2.61 -13.69 21.98
N ALA A 189 1.98 -13.83 20.81
CA ALA A 189 1.35 -15.08 20.39
C ALA A 189 2.37 -16.08 19.80
N ASP A 190 1.95 -17.34 19.66
CA ASP A 190 2.69 -18.34 18.88
C ASP A 190 2.22 -18.34 17.43
N HIS A 191 3.10 -17.95 16.51
CA HIS A 191 2.75 -17.75 15.09
C HIS A 191 2.97 -19.02 14.24
N GLY A 192 3.64 -20.03 14.79
CA GLY A 192 4.13 -21.18 14.04
C GLY A 192 4.89 -20.79 12.78
N ASP A 193 4.67 -21.53 11.69
CA ASP A 193 5.33 -21.31 10.40
C ASP A 193 4.76 -20.10 9.61
N GLY A 194 3.69 -19.46 10.10
CA GLY A 194 3.00 -18.36 9.42
C GLY A 194 3.76 -17.03 9.45
N LEU A 195 4.64 -16.84 10.45
CA LEU A 195 5.29 -15.57 10.72
C LEU A 195 6.09 -15.02 9.53
N VAL A 196 6.78 -15.89 8.78
CA VAL A 196 7.60 -15.46 7.64
C VAL A 196 6.73 -14.82 6.56
N LEU A 197 5.56 -15.40 6.28
CA LEU A 197 4.61 -14.87 5.31
C LEU A 197 4.02 -13.54 5.80
N ASP A 198 3.69 -13.45 7.09
CA ASP A 198 3.11 -12.24 7.67
C ASP A 198 4.11 -11.06 7.61
N ILE A 199 5.38 -11.27 7.96
CA ILE A 199 6.43 -10.23 7.81
C ILE A 199 6.59 -9.80 6.35
N TRP A 200 6.53 -10.75 5.42
CA TRP A 200 6.62 -10.47 3.99
C TRP A 200 5.42 -9.64 3.49
N LEU A 201 4.19 -9.99 3.90
CA LEU A 201 2.97 -9.24 3.58
C LEU A 201 3.02 -7.82 4.14
N LEU A 202 3.43 -7.66 5.40
CA LEU A 202 3.57 -6.36 6.05
C LEU A 202 4.58 -5.49 5.29
N GLY A 203 5.76 -6.02 4.95
CA GLY A 203 6.78 -5.27 4.24
C GLY A 203 6.36 -4.80 2.85
N ARG A 204 5.64 -5.64 2.09
CA ARG A 204 5.08 -5.25 0.79
C ARG A 204 4.02 -4.16 0.94
N SER A 205 3.16 -4.27 1.96
CA SER A 205 2.18 -3.21 2.27
C SER A 205 2.83 -1.86 2.55
N ARG A 206 3.97 -1.80 3.27
CA ARG A 206 4.69 -0.54 3.53
C ARG A 206 5.37 0.00 2.27
N LEU A 207 5.93 -0.88 1.43
CA LEU A 207 6.46 -0.50 0.12
C LEU A 207 5.38 0.11 -0.77
N LEU A 208 4.17 -0.46 -0.75
CA LEU A 208 3.02 0.05 -1.50
C LEU A 208 2.54 1.40 -0.95
N HIS A 209 2.56 1.57 0.38
CA HIS A 209 2.24 2.85 1.01
C HIS A 209 3.21 3.97 0.61
N GLY A 210 4.52 3.70 0.57
CA GLY A 210 5.51 4.65 0.04
C GLY A 210 5.25 5.02 -1.43
N ALA A 211 4.90 4.03 -2.26
CA ALA A 211 4.55 4.28 -3.66
C ALA A 211 3.26 5.13 -3.81
N TRP A 212 2.27 4.90 -2.95
CA TRP A 212 1.07 5.73 -2.88
C TRP A 212 1.41 7.17 -2.49
N LEU A 213 2.19 7.38 -1.43
CA LEU A 213 2.64 8.70 -0.99
C LEU A 213 3.35 9.46 -2.13
N ALA A 214 4.27 8.81 -2.84
CA ALA A 214 4.97 9.40 -3.97
C ALA A 214 4.03 9.79 -5.12
N ARG A 215 2.98 8.98 -5.40
CA ARG A 215 1.97 9.31 -6.43
C ARG A 215 1.23 10.61 -6.14
N TYR A 216 0.98 10.91 -4.87
CA TYR A 216 0.23 12.10 -4.44
C TYR A 216 1.14 13.25 -4.01
N ASP A 217 2.36 13.32 -4.56
CA ASP A 217 3.38 14.34 -4.30
C ASP A 217 3.71 14.52 -2.81
N ARG A 218 3.74 13.41 -2.06
CA ARG A 218 4.09 13.35 -0.63
C ARG A 218 5.24 12.36 -0.36
N PRO A 219 6.32 12.32 -1.17
CA PRO A 219 7.40 11.36 -0.94
C PRO A 219 7.98 11.53 0.47
N SER A 220 8.29 10.41 1.12
CA SER A 220 8.84 10.40 2.47
C SER A 220 10.04 9.44 2.54
N PRO A 221 11.27 9.96 2.57
CA PRO A 221 12.47 9.13 2.71
C PRO A 221 12.43 8.24 3.96
N GLU A 222 11.79 8.72 5.02
CA GLU A 222 11.55 7.96 6.25
C GLU A 222 10.69 6.70 5.99
N VAL A 223 9.62 6.83 5.21
CA VAL A 223 8.77 5.69 4.82
C VAL A 223 9.52 4.73 3.90
N ASP A 224 10.32 5.25 2.98
CA ASP A 224 11.11 4.43 2.06
C ASP A 224 12.18 3.60 2.79
N GLU A 225 12.91 4.22 3.73
CA GLU A 225 13.88 3.50 4.56
C GLU A 225 13.20 2.49 5.50
N HIS A 226 12.04 2.84 6.04
CA HIS A 226 11.28 1.92 6.87
C HIS A 226 10.76 0.71 6.08
N ALA A 227 10.26 0.93 4.86
CA ALA A 227 9.87 -0.16 3.95
C ALA A 227 11.07 -1.08 3.62
N LYS A 228 12.26 -0.52 3.37
CA LYS A 228 13.49 -1.31 3.18
C LYS A 228 13.86 -2.12 4.42
N ALA A 229 13.68 -1.56 5.61
CA ALA A 229 13.92 -2.28 6.87
C ALA A 229 12.96 -3.48 7.02
N TRP A 230 11.68 -3.31 6.65
CA TRP A 230 10.71 -4.40 6.59
C TRP A 230 11.11 -5.52 5.60
N LEU A 231 11.50 -5.17 4.37
CA LEU A 231 11.93 -6.16 3.38
C LEU A 231 13.21 -6.89 3.80
N THR A 232 14.10 -6.19 4.50
CA THR A 232 15.29 -6.78 5.11
C THR A 232 14.90 -7.78 6.20
N LEU A 233 13.93 -7.45 7.05
CA LEU A 233 13.41 -8.37 8.06
C LEU A 233 12.74 -9.60 7.42
N ALA A 234 11.96 -9.43 6.34
CA ALA A 234 11.36 -10.54 5.61
C ALA A 234 12.42 -11.52 5.07
N SER A 235 13.51 -10.99 4.49
CA SER A 235 14.63 -11.80 4.01
C SER A 235 15.33 -12.53 5.16
N LYS A 236 15.59 -11.82 6.27
CA LYS A 236 16.22 -12.40 7.47
C LYS A 236 15.35 -13.48 8.11
N SER A 237 14.05 -13.27 8.23
CA SER A 237 13.11 -14.20 8.87
C SER A 237 12.98 -15.50 8.06
N TYR A 238 12.96 -15.40 6.72
CA TYR A 238 12.99 -16.57 5.84
C TYR A 238 14.27 -17.40 6.03
N VAL A 239 15.45 -16.77 6.02
CA VAL A 239 16.72 -17.47 6.26
C VAL A 239 16.76 -18.11 7.65
N ALA A 240 16.29 -17.40 8.68
CA ALA A 240 16.24 -17.91 10.04
C ALA A 240 15.32 -19.13 10.16
N SER A 241 14.12 -19.07 9.57
CA SER A 241 13.17 -20.19 9.54
C SER A 241 13.75 -21.42 8.85
N ARG A 242 14.43 -21.25 7.69
CA ARG A 242 15.07 -22.36 6.96
C ARG A 242 16.21 -23.03 7.72
N ARG A 243 16.87 -22.32 8.63
CA ARG A 243 17.96 -22.84 9.47
C ARG A 243 17.48 -23.38 10.81
N SER A 244 16.27 -23.03 11.22
CA SER A 244 15.67 -23.49 12.46
C SER A 244 15.30 -24.97 12.37
N ARG A 245 15.58 -25.73 13.43
CA ARG A 245 15.12 -27.12 13.56
C ARG A 245 13.61 -27.24 13.79
N THR A 246 12.99 -26.17 14.29
CA THR A 246 11.56 -26.11 14.62
C THR A 246 10.75 -25.31 13.60
N GLY A 247 11.40 -24.75 12.56
CA GLY A 247 10.75 -23.88 11.56
C GLY A 247 10.47 -22.45 12.05
N ALA A 248 10.38 -22.24 13.36
CA ALA A 248 10.10 -20.94 13.98
C ALA A 248 11.30 -19.97 13.92
N PRO A 249 11.09 -18.68 13.61
CA PRO A 249 12.10 -17.63 13.74
C PRO A 249 12.56 -17.43 15.20
N GLY A 250 13.83 -17.06 15.39
CA GLY A 250 14.38 -16.81 16.72
C GLY A 250 13.93 -15.48 17.33
N THR A 251 14.20 -15.27 18.62
CA THR A 251 13.78 -14.07 19.38
C THR A 251 14.22 -12.75 18.74
N ALA A 252 15.41 -12.69 18.14
CA ALA A 252 15.89 -11.49 17.45
C ALA A 252 14.98 -11.06 16.28
N VAL A 253 14.30 -11.99 15.60
CA VAL A 253 13.33 -11.66 14.55
C VAL A 253 12.06 -11.05 15.15
N LEU A 254 11.62 -11.55 16.31
CA LEU A 254 10.48 -11.01 17.03
C LEU A 254 10.77 -9.62 17.61
N ASP A 255 11.98 -9.40 18.12
CA ASP A 255 12.42 -8.09 18.62
C ASP A 255 12.45 -7.06 17.48
N ASP A 256 13.02 -7.42 16.32
CA ASP A 256 13.01 -6.55 15.13
C ASP A 256 11.59 -6.29 14.61
N LEU A 257 10.72 -7.31 14.63
CA LEU A 257 9.31 -7.18 14.24
C LEU A 257 8.57 -6.21 15.16
N GLY A 258 8.73 -6.37 16.48
CA GLY A 258 8.13 -5.49 17.47
C GLY A 258 8.58 -4.04 17.29
N ARG A 259 9.87 -3.82 17.08
CA ARG A 259 10.42 -2.49 16.78
C ARG A 259 9.78 -1.89 15.51
N LEU A 260 9.70 -2.64 14.42
CA LEU A 260 9.16 -2.12 13.16
C LEU A 260 7.66 -1.84 13.21
N LEU A 261 6.86 -2.65 13.92
CA LEU A 261 5.43 -2.41 14.08
C LEU A 261 5.16 -1.15 14.90
N HIS A 262 5.88 -0.95 16.01
CA HIS A 262 5.75 0.28 16.80
C HIS A 262 6.25 1.51 16.04
N GLU A 263 7.28 1.36 15.21
CA GLU A 263 7.74 2.42 14.33
C GLU A 263 6.71 2.77 13.25
N ASP A 264 5.92 1.80 12.73
CA ASP A 264 4.80 2.12 11.84
C ASP A 264 3.79 3.09 12.51
N VAL A 265 3.50 2.88 13.80
CA VAL A 265 2.60 3.75 14.58
C VAL A 265 3.19 5.17 14.69
N ALA A 266 4.47 5.26 15.02
CA ALA A 266 5.16 6.54 15.18
C ALA A 266 5.27 7.30 13.85
N ILE A 267 5.62 6.62 12.75
CA ILE A 267 5.66 7.19 11.40
C ILE A 267 4.27 7.68 10.97
N ALA A 268 3.22 6.87 11.19
CA ALA A 268 1.85 7.26 10.83
C ALA A 268 1.43 8.56 11.54
N ALA A 269 1.72 8.68 12.84
CA ALA A 269 1.45 9.88 13.62
C ALA A 269 2.23 11.10 13.07
N ARG A 270 3.53 10.96 12.79
CA ARG A 270 4.34 12.05 12.22
C ARG A 270 3.85 12.48 10.84
N LEU A 271 3.48 11.54 9.96
CA LEU A 271 2.93 11.85 8.64
C LEU A 271 1.61 12.63 8.75
N ALA A 272 0.71 12.24 9.65
CA ALA A 272 -0.54 12.96 9.88
C ALA A 272 -0.30 14.37 10.46
N ALA A 273 0.61 14.49 11.43
CA ALA A 273 0.97 15.79 12.03
C ALA A 273 1.57 16.74 10.99
N ARG A 274 2.52 16.28 10.17
CA ARG A 274 3.10 17.05 9.06
C ARG A 274 2.05 17.47 8.04
N HIS A 275 1.14 16.57 7.68
CA HIS A 275 0.07 16.87 6.73
C HIS A 275 -0.89 17.96 7.26
N THR A 276 -1.34 17.80 8.51
CA THR A 276 -2.23 18.74 9.20
C THR A 276 -1.56 20.11 9.36
N THR A 277 -0.28 20.12 9.74
CA THR A 277 0.53 21.33 9.86
C THR A 277 0.64 22.06 8.54
N ARG A 278 0.99 21.34 7.45
CA ARG A 278 1.07 21.93 6.12
C ARG A 278 -0.27 22.53 5.70
N ALA A 279 -1.37 21.81 5.89
CA ALA A 279 -2.70 22.30 5.56
C ALA A 279 -3.05 23.58 6.34
N ALA A 280 -2.71 23.65 7.64
CA ALA A 280 -2.90 24.84 8.46
C ALA A 280 -2.06 26.03 7.98
N VAL A 281 -0.77 25.82 7.68
CA VAL A 281 0.13 26.86 7.14
C VAL A 281 -0.40 27.40 5.82
N LEU A 282 -0.75 26.52 4.88
CA LEU A 282 -1.28 26.92 3.57
C LEU A 282 -2.59 27.69 3.68
N ALA A 283 -3.50 27.28 4.56
CA ALA A 283 -4.76 27.98 4.78
C ALA A 283 -4.53 29.40 5.34
N VAL A 284 -3.63 29.54 6.32
CA VAL A 284 -3.30 30.86 6.87
C VAL A 284 -2.63 31.77 5.84
N ILE A 285 -1.72 31.23 5.01
CA ILE A 285 -1.10 32.00 3.90
C ILE A 285 -2.18 32.53 2.95
N GLN A 286 -3.12 31.68 2.54
CA GLN A 286 -4.24 32.07 1.68
C GLN A 286 -5.08 33.19 2.32
N ASP A 287 -5.42 33.04 3.59
CA ASP A 287 -6.25 34.01 4.33
C ASP A 287 -5.56 35.37 4.51
N VAL A 288 -4.28 35.37 4.90
CA VAL A 288 -3.51 36.60 5.16
C VAL A 288 -3.19 37.34 3.86
N LEU A 289 -2.71 36.62 2.84
CA LEU A 289 -2.30 37.23 1.58
C LEU A 289 -3.47 37.42 0.59
N ARG A 290 -4.64 36.83 0.89
CA ARG A 290 -5.86 36.86 0.07
C ARG A 290 -5.62 36.33 -1.35
N ILE A 291 -4.98 35.18 -1.42
CA ILE A 291 -4.62 34.48 -2.66
C ILE A 291 -5.22 33.08 -2.66
N ASP A 292 -5.42 32.53 -3.85
CA ASP A 292 -5.98 31.20 -4.05
C ASP A 292 -4.91 30.10 -3.89
N GLU A 293 -5.36 28.89 -3.55
CA GLU A 293 -4.50 27.72 -3.36
C GLU A 293 -3.57 27.42 -4.55
N PRO A 294 -4.01 27.49 -5.82
CA PRO A 294 -3.11 27.29 -6.97
C PRO A 294 -1.93 28.25 -7.00
N THR A 295 -2.15 29.53 -6.66
CA THR A 295 -1.08 30.53 -6.58
C THR A 295 -0.07 30.21 -5.48
N VAL A 296 -0.56 29.76 -4.32
CA VAL A 296 0.32 29.36 -3.20
C VAL A 296 1.17 28.15 -3.58
N ARG A 297 0.56 27.14 -4.23
CA ARG A 297 1.27 25.92 -4.64
C ARG A 297 2.30 26.15 -5.74
N ALA A 298 2.10 27.15 -6.58
CA ALA A 298 3.01 27.47 -7.69
C ALA A 298 4.25 28.27 -7.25
N ALA A 299 4.23 28.89 -6.07
CA ALA A 299 5.34 29.71 -5.58
C ALA A 299 6.48 28.83 -5.04
N THR A 300 7.72 29.17 -5.42
CA THR A 300 8.93 28.49 -4.91
C THR A 300 9.38 29.12 -3.60
N THR A 301 9.17 30.41 -3.43
CA THR A 301 9.53 31.16 -2.21
C THR A 301 8.35 31.98 -1.70
N LEU A 302 8.35 32.29 -0.40
CA LEU A 302 7.31 33.15 0.18
C LEU A 302 7.29 34.55 -0.45
N ARG A 303 8.46 35.04 -0.90
CA ARG A 303 8.62 36.37 -1.52
C ARG A 303 7.98 36.50 -2.89
N GLU A 304 7.75 35.39 -3.58
CA GLU A 304 7.08 35.36 -4.88
C GLU A 304 5.56 35.47 -4.76
N LEU A 305 5.01 35.25 -3.55
CA LEU A 305 3.58 35.30 -3.33
C LEU A 305 3.06 36.75 -3.47
N PRO A 306 1.94 36.96 -4.20
CA PRO A 306 1.31 38.27 -4.25
C PRO A 306 1.00 38.79 -2.84
N ASN A 307 1.13 40.11 -2.65
CA ASN A 307 0.91 40.81 -1.38
C ASN A 307 1.87 40.45 -0.24
N TYR A 308 2.88 39.59 -0.48
CA TYR A 308 3.87 39.25 0.52
C TYR A 308 4.70 40.46 0.96
N ASN A 309 4.84 40.61 2.28
CA ASN A 309 5.74 41.56 2.93
C ASN A 309 6.08 41.07 4.35
N SER A 310 7.06 41.70 5.00
CA SER A 310 7.51 41.28 6.34
C SER A 310 6.42 41.33 7.43
N PHE A 311 5.46 42.25 7.34
CA PHE A 311 4.32 42.28 8.28
C PHE A 311 3.35 41.13 8.03
N GLY A 312 3.11 40.79 6.76
CA GLY A 312 2.31 39.62 6.39
C GLY A 312 2.94 38.31 6.87
N LEU A 313 4.27 38.18 6.83
CA LEU A 313 4.96 37.00 7.38
C LEU A 313 4.74 36.86 8.89
N VAL A 314 4.82 37.95 9.66
CA VAL A 314 4.55 37.93 11.11
C VAL A 314 3.11 37.52 11.39
N ASP A 315 2.12 38.10 10.69
CA ASP A 315 0.70 37.73 10.85
C ASP A 315 0.44 36.26 10.46
N ILE A 316 1.13 35.74 9.43
CA ILE A 316 1.09 34.32 9.09
C ILE A 316 1.60 33.47 10.26
N ILE A 317 2.78 33.79 10.80
CA ILE A 317 3.37 33.04 11.91
C ILE A 317 2.44 33.03 13.13
N GLU A 318 2.01 34.20 13.59
CA GLU A 318 1.15 34.35 14.79
C GLU A 318 -0.17 33.58 14.65
N ARG A 319 -0.77 33.57 13.45
CA ARG A 319 -2.01 32.82 13.19
C ARG A 319 -1.79 31.33 13.09
N VAL A 320 -0.67 30.88 12.52
CA VAL A 320 -0.34 29.44 12.51
C VAL A 320 -0.03 28.95 13.92
N GLU A 321 0.74 29.69 14.71
CA GLU A 321 1.00 29.43 16.13
C GLU A 321 -0.30 29.28 16.92
N THR A 322 -1.22 30.25 16.76
CA THR A 322 -2.54 30.20 17.38
C THR A 322 -3.34 28.98 16.93
N ARG A 323 -3.34 28.67 15.63
CA ARG A 323 -4.12 27.57 15.06
C ARG A 323 -3.60 26.19 15.46
N LEU A 324 -2.29 26.04 15.58
CA LEU A 324 -1.63 24.79 15.94
C LEU A 324 -1.36 24.66 17.45
N ALA A 325 -1.65 25.71 18.23
CA ALA A 325 -1.36 25.81 19.65
C ALA A 325 0.12 25.56 19.99
N VAL A 326 1.03 26.09 19.17
CA VAL A 326 2.49 26.03 19.35
C VAL A 326 3.08 27.44 19.31
N VAL A 327 4.29 27.60 19.83
CA VAL A 327 5.03 28.87 19.77
C VAL A 327 6.43 28.57 19.22
N LEU A 328 6.86 29.33 18.22
CA LEU A 328 8.21 29.33 17.68
C LEU A 328 9.10 30.21 18.56
N ASP A 329 10.35 29.80 18.75
CA ASP A 329 11.35 30.62 19.44
C ASP A 329 12.37 31.22 18.45
N ASP A 330 13.30 32.01 18.99
CA ASP A 330 14.33 32.68 18.19
C ASP A 330 15.22 31.70 17.40
N GLU A 331 15.34 30.43 17.85
CA GLU A 331 16.12 29.41 17.16
C GLU A 331 15.37 28.84 15.93
N ASP A 332 14.05 28.89 15.91
CA ASP A 332 13.23 28.49 14.76
C ASP A 332 13.19 29.55 13.66
N LEU A 333 13.25 30.83 14.03
CA LEU A 333 13.04 31.98 13.14
C LEU A 333 14.30 32.37 12.34
N THR A 334 14.93 31.40 11.69
CA THR A 334 16.11 31.62 10.86
C THR A 334 15.75 32.10 9.44
N PRO A 335 16.64 32.83 8.73
CA PRO A 335 16.39 33.24 7.35
C PRO A 335 16.08 32.07 6.40
N GLN A 336 16.68 30.90 6.65
CA GLN A 336 16.45 29.69 5.87
C GLN A 336 15.06 29.10 6.15
N ALA A 337 14.64 29.07 7.43
CA ALA A 337 13.30 28.62 7.81
C ALA A 337 12.17 29.47 7.22
N LEU A 338 12.44 30.76 7.00
CA LEU A 338 11.47 31.76 6.51
C LEU A 338 11.58 32.03 5.00
N GLN A 339 12.30 31.19 4.26
CA GLN A 339 12.56 31.40 2.82
C GLN A 339 11.39 30.90 1.95
N ASP A 340 10.92 29.69 2.23
CA ASP A 340 9.93 28.98 1.43
C ASP A 340 8.87 28.29 2.30
N ILE A 341 7.78 27.88 1.66
CA ILE A 341 6.62 27.28 2.33
C ILE A 341 7.00 25.95 2.99
N ASP A 342 7.88 25.18 2.36
CA ASP A 342 8.28 23.86 2.86
C ASP A 342 9.12 23.99 4.14
N SER A 343 10.07 24.93 4.18
CA SER A 343 10.87 25.25 5.35
C SER A 343 10.01 25.78 6.51
N LEU A 344 9.02 26.63 6.20
CA LEU A 344 8.04 27.11 7.18
C LEU A 344 7.16 25.98 7.71
N CYS A 345 6.69 25.07 6.86
CA CYS A 345 5.96 23.88 7.32
C CYS A 345 6.83 23.00 8.21
N ALA A 346 8.11 22.84 7.88
CA ALA A 346 9.04 22.00 8.62
C ALA A 346 9.29 22.53 10.05
N ILE A 347 9.38 23.85 10.26
CA ILE A 347 9.58 24.39 11.61
C ILE A 347 8.36 24.16 12.51
N PHE A 348 7.16 24.40 11.99
CA PHE A 348 5.92 24.13 12.73
C PHE A 348 5.74 22.63 12.99
N ALA A 349 6.08 21.78 12.02
CA ALA A 349 5.96 20.33 12.18
C ALA A 349 6.87 19.82 13.30
N ARG A 350 8.11 20.31 13.40
CA ARG A 350 9.03 19.95 14.50
C ARG A 350 8.46 20.33 15.87
N ARG A 351 7.78 21.47 15.98
CA ARG A 351 7.15 21.92 17.24
C ARG A 351 5.89 21.16 17.61
N VAL A 352 5.15 20.65 16.62
CA VAL A 352 3.99 19.78 16.85
C VAL A 352 4.43 18.35 17.21
N GLU A 353 5.57 17.90 16.69
CA GLU A 353 6.12 16.56 16.95
C GLU A 353 6.86 16.44 18.30
N GLY A 354 7.39 17.53 18.85
CA GLY A 354 8.18 17.57 20.10
C GLY A 354 7.37 17.81 21.36
#